data_AF-A0A6J1MDW9-F1
#
_entry.id   AF-A0A6J1MDW9-F1
#
_cell.length_a   1.000
_cell.length_b   1.000
_cell.length_c   1.000
_cell.angle_alpha   90.00
_cell.angle_beta   90.00
_cell.angle_gamma   90.00
#
_symmetry.space_group_name_H-M   'P 1'
#
loop_
_entity.id
_entity.type
_entity.pdbx_description
1 polymer ?
#
loop_
_entity_poly.entity_id
_entity_poly.type
_entity_poly.pdbx_seq_one_letter_code
_entity_poly.pdbx_strand_id
1 'polypeptide(L)'
;MSTTEVAESSTIPENISKFTPIIFTNAPDQPEDQVLSAGREKLKKWLGRMVRITLRNKLVLVGIFSCTDHDKNLIIANCDTFVPGDVEPIAYGNVMVPGDQIVSFAVDMPVSSELDETELNQLQPSQTKNNSD
;
A
#
# COMPACT_ATOMS: atom_id res chain seq x y z
N MET A 1 41.63 28.10 -34.45
CA MET A 1 41.20 26.72 -34.16
C MET A 1 40.38 26.75 -32.89
N SER A 2 39.14 26.30 -33.00
CA SER A 2 38.14 26.24 -31.95
C SER A 2 38.54 25.30 -30.82
N THR A 3 38.14 25.61 -29.59
CA THR A 3 37.54 24.61 -28.70
C THR A 3 36.41 25.28 -27.92
N THR A 4 35.22 24.74 -28.14
CA THR A 4 33.99 25.00 -27.39
C THR A 4 33.88 23.86 -26.40
N GLU A 5 33.83 24.13 -25.11
CA GLU A 5 33.49 23.13 -24.08
C GLU A 5 32.08 23.41 -23.55
N VAL A 6 31.31 22.33 -23.47
CA VAL A 6 29.86 22.27 -23.45
C VAL A 6 29.32 22.37 -22.03
N ALA A 7 28.19 23.05 -21.90
CA ALA A 7 27.44 23.26 -20.67
C ALA A 7 26.77 22.00 -20.10
N GLU A 8 26.87 21.87 -18.78
CA GLU A 8 25.80 21.66 -17.79
C GLU A 8 24.71 20.59 -18.07
N SER A 9 24.65 19.56 -17.21
CA SER A 9 23.42 18.78 -17.03
C SER A 9 23.28 18.16 -15.64
N SER A 10 22.12 18.44 -15.05
CA SER A 10 21.41 17.70 -14.00
C SER A 10 21.84 17.88 -12.53
N THR A 11 21.28 18.92 -11.93
CA THR A 11 20.87 18.96 -10.52
C THR A 11 19.87 17.82 -10.24
N ILE A 12 20.24 16.85 -9.39
CA ILE A 12 19.31 15.87 -8.83
C ILE A 12 19.04 16.27 -7.36
N PRO A 13 17.79 16.57 -6.96
CA PRO A 13 17.48 16.82 -5.56
C PRO A 13 17.14 15.49 -4.86
N GLU A 14 18.12 14.86 -4.21
CA GLU A 14 17.88 13.62 -3.44
C GLU A 14 17.69 13.92 -1.95
N ASN A 15 16.49 14.37 -1.59
CA ASN A 15 15.93 14.06 -0.27
C ASN A 15 15.02 12.84 -0.40
N ILE A 16 15.63 11.69 -0.70
CA ILE A 16 14.98 10.39 -0.60
C ILE A 16 15.58 9.75 0.64
N SER A 17 14.76 9.61 1.68
CA SER A 17 15.10 8.85 2.88
C SER A 17 15.70 7.50 2.47
N LYS A 18 17.00 7.31 2.73
CA LYS A 18 17.76 6.08 2.46
C LYS A 18 17.39 5.00 3.48
N PHE A 19 16.10 4.71 3.64
CA PHE A 19 15.69 3.52 4.35
C PHE A 19 16.08 2.31 3.49
N THR A 20 17.19 1.69 3.85
CA THR A 20 17.61 0.40 3.31
C THR A 20 17.10 -0.65 4.29
N PRO A 21 15.96 -1.32 4.01
CA PRO A 21 15.45 -2.34 4.91
C PRO A 21 16.50 -3.46 5.02
N ILE A 22 17.02 -3.67 6.22
CA ILE A 22 17.86 -4.83 6.53
C ILE A 22 16.90 -6.04 6.55
N ILE A 23 16.86 -6.76 5.44
CA ILE A 23 16.11 -8.01 5.37
C ILE A 23 16.90 -9.05 6.16
N PHE A 24 16.50 -9.30 7.40
CA PHE A 24 16.91 -10.49 8.13
C PHE A 24 16.15 -11.67 7.55
N THR A 25 16.74 -12.32 6.55
CA THR A 25 16.33 -13.65 6.13
C THR A 25 17.18 -14.63 6.91
N ASN A 26 16.56 -15.63 7.55
CA ASN A 26 17.28 -16.73 8.19
C ASN A 26 17.93 -17.68 7.17
N ALA A 27 17.83 -17.40 5.86
CA ALA A 27 18.56 -18.15 4.84
C ALA A 27 20.06 -17.86 4.99
N PRO A 28 20.93 -18.89 4.97
CA PRO A 28 22.38 -18.68 4.98
C PRO A 28 22.76 -17.79 3.80
N ASP A 29 23.60 -16.77 4.01
CA ASP A 29 24.19 -15.94 2.95
C ASP A 29 25.09 -16.81 2.04
N GLN A 30 24.47 -17.61 1.17
CA GLN A 30 25.19 -18.32 0.12
C GLN A 30 25.39 -17.34 -1.06
N PRO A 31 26.56 -17.32 -1.70
CA PRO A 31 26.81 -16.44 -2.85
C PRO A 31 25.87 -16.72 -4.04
N GLU A 32 25.17 -17.86 -4.07
CA GLU A 32 24.08 -18.16 -5.00
C GLU A 32 22.70 -17.55 -4.65
N ASP A 33 22.50 -17.00 -3.44
CA ASP A 33 21.28 -16.26 -3.06
C ASP A 33 21.23 -14.83 -3.65
N GLN A 34 22.21 -14.46 -4.47
CA GLN A 34 22.33 -13.13 -5.08
C GLN A 34 21.18 -12.76 -6.02
N VAL A 35 20.34 -13.72 -6.44
CA VAL A 35 19.17 -13.45 -7.26
C VAL A 35 17.91 -13.78 -6.46
N LEU A 36 17.32 -12.76 -5.84
CA LEU A 36 16.01 -12.87 -5.21
C LEU A 36 14.99 -13.34 -6.25
N SER A 37 14.10 -14.25 -5.85
CA SER A 37 12.95 -14.58 -6.70
C SER A 37 12.12 -13.32 -6.96
N ALA A 38 11.46 -13.24 -8.11
CA ALA A 38 10.61 -12.10 -8.46
C ALA A 38 9.58 -11.78 -7.35
N GLY A 39 9.06 -12.80 -6.66
CA GLY A 39 8.16 -12.64 -5.51
C GLY A 39 8.84 -11.98 -4.31
N ARG A 40 10.07 -12.41 -3.95
CA ARG A 40 10.85 -11.79 -2.87
C ARG A 40 11.23 -10.35 -3.19
N GLU A 41 11.60 -10.05 -4.44
CA GLU A 41 11.86 -8.67 -4.88
C GLU A 41 10.62 -7.79 -4.75
N LYS A 42 9.45 -8.33 -5.10
CA LYS A 42 8.17 -7.62 -4.98
C LYS A 42 7.83 -7.34 -3.53
N LEU A 43 7.93 -8.34 -2.65
CA LEU A 43 7.70 -8.18 -1.21
C LEU A 43 8.67 -7.16 -0.60
N LYS A 44 9.95 -7.20 -1.00
CA LYS A 44 10.97 -6.22 -0.58
C LYS A 44 10.58 -4.78 -0.93
N LYS A 45 10.00 -4.55 -2.12
CA LYS A 45 9.52 -3.23 -2.54
C LYS A 45 8.31 -2.73 -1.74
N TRP A 46 7.58 -3.65 -1.10
CA TRP A 46 6.40 -3.34 -0.28
C TRP A 46 6.72 -3.10 1.20
N LEU A 47 7.86 -3.56 1.70
CA LEU A 47 8.28 -3.31 3.07
C LEU A 47 8.34 -1.79 3.34
N GLY A 48 7.84 -1.39 4.50
CA GLY A 48 7.73 0.01 4.92
C GLY A 48 6.60 0.79 4.26
N ARG A 49 5.82 0.19 3.35
CA ARG A 49 4.66 0.86 2.73
C ARG A 49 3.38 0.66 3.54
N MET A 50 2.47 1.62 3.37
CA MET A 50 1.09 1.49 3.83
C MET A 50 0.37 0.42 3.01
N VAL A 51 -0.33 -0.48 3.69
CA VAL A 51 -1.08 -1.59 3.08
C VAL A 51 -2.47 -1.71 3.68
N ARG A 52 -3.40 -2.26 2.91
CA ARG A 52 -4.72 -2.68 3.37
C ARG A 52 -4.81 -4.19 3.30
N ILE A 53 -5.22 -4.80 4.40
CA ILE A 53 -5.36 -6.25 4.54
C ILE A 53 -6.80 -6.56 4.93
N THR A 54 -7.45 -7.48 4.23
CA THR A 54 -8.75 -8.00 4.64
C THR A 54 -8.54 -9.38 5.25
N LEU A 55 -9.05 -9.57 6.46
CA LEU A 55 -9.01 -10.85 7.16
C LEU A 55 -10.24 -11.70 6.86
N ARG A 56 -10.16 -13.00 7.15
CA ARG A 56 -11.26 -13.97 6.96
C ARG A 56 -12.50 -13.64 7.79
N ASN A 57 -12.30 -13.08 8.99
CA ASN A 57 -13.38 -12.57 9.83
C ASN A 57 -13.94 -11.22 9.36
N LYS A 58 -13.52 -10.76 8.18
CA LYS A 58 -13.89 -9.51 7.50
C LYS A 58 -13.32 -8.24 8.10
N LEU A 59 -12.56 -8.30 9.21
CA LEU A 59 -11.87 -7.12 9.69
C LEU A 59 -10.88 -6.61 8.63
N VAL A 60 -10.76 -5.29 8.57
CA VAL A 60 -9.84 -4.60 7.67
C VAL A 60 -8.74 -3.98 8.51
N LEU A 61 -7.50 -4.28 8.15
CA LEU A 61 -6.32 -3.70 8.75
C LEU A 61 -5.69 -2.70 7.77
N VAL A 62 -5.37 -1.51 8.23
CA VAL A 62 -4.62 -0.51 7.46
C VAL A 62 -3.40 -0.11 8.28
N GLY A 63 -2.19 -0.34 7.75
CA GLY A 63 -0.96 -0.04 8.48
C GLY A 63 0.30 -0.28 7.65
N ILE A 64 1.46 -0.20 8.29
CA ILE A 64 2.77 -0.28 7.64
C ILE A 64 3.25 -1.74 7.62
N PHE A 65 3.45 -2.29 6.42
CA PHE A 65 3.97 -3.64 6.25
C PHE A 65 5.45 -3.71 6.68
N SER A 66 5.72 -4.32 7.84
CA SER A 66 7.04 -4.25 8.47
C SER A 66 7.92 -5.47 8.19
N CYS A 67 7.35 -6.67 8.23
CA CYS A 67 8.04 -7.90 7.84
C CYS A 67 7.05 -9.04 7.54
N THR A 68 7.57 -10.09 6.90
CA THR A 68 6.86 -11.35 6.63
C THR A 68 7.78 -12.55 6.77
N ASP A 69 7.19 -13.74 6.92
CA ASP A 69 7.89 -15.02 6.92
C ASP A 69 7.37 -15.96 5.80
N HIS A 70 7.87 -17.20 5.81
CA HIS A 70 7.51 -18.21 4.82
C HIS A 70 6.05 -18.68 4.89
N ASP A 71 5.43 -18.59 6.06
CA ASP A 71 4.03 -18.97 6.30
C ASP A 71 3.06 -17.84 5.93
N LYS A 72 3.61 -16.72 5.45
CA LYS A 72 2.88 -15.48 5.14
C LYS A 72 2.36 -14.78 6.39
N ASN A 73 2.89 -15.09 7.57
CA ASN A 73 2.62 -14.27 8.75
C ASN A 73 3.18 -12.87 8.50
N LEU A 74 2.46 -11.85 8.98
CA LEU A 74 2.85 -10.45 8.78
C LEU A 74 2.95 -9.74 10.12
N ILE A 75 3.89 -8.80 10.22
CA ILE A 75 3.87 -7.77 11.25
C ILE A 75 3.49 -6.45 10.60
N ILE A 76 2.43 -5.83 11.11
CA ILE A 76 1.90 -4.55 10.66
C ILE A 76 2.10 -3.52 11.76
N ALA A 77 2.90 -2.50 11.48
CA ALA A 77 3.14 -1.40 12.41
C ALA A 77 2.13 -0.27 12.19
N ASN A 78 1.83 0.51 13.23
CA ASN A 78 0.88 1.64 13.17
C ASN A 78 -0.44 1.24 12.49
N CYS A 79 -0.98 0.09 12.89
CA CYS A 79 -2.14 -0.53 12.30
C CYS A 79 -3.42 0.01 12.93
N ASP A 80 -4.29 0.55 12.10
CA ASP A 80 -5.70 0.80 12.39
C ASP A 80 -6.53 -0.42 12.00
N THR A 81 -7.45 -0.83 12.88
CA THR A 81 -8.36 -1.95 12.65
C THR A 81 -9.78 -1.44 12.47
N PHE A 82 -10.45 -1.86 11.40
CA PHE A 82 -11.81 -1.45 11.06
C PHE A 82 -12.73 -2.66 10.94
N VAL A 83 -13.99 -2.44 11.30
CA VAL A 83 -15.10 -3.32 10.95
C VAL A 83 -15.59 -2.92 9.54
N PRO A 84 -16.06 -3.86 8.70
CA PRO A 84 -16.63 -3.52 7.40
C PRO A 84 -17.74 -2.47 7.48
N GLY A 85 -17.58 -1.38 6.74
CA GLY A 85 -18.57 -0.30 6.65
C GLY A 85 -18.37 0.82 7.66
N ASP A 86 -17.50 0.63 8.65
CA ASP A 86 -17.19 1.67 9.63
C ASP A 86 -16.04 2.56 9.13
N VAL A 87 -16.14 3.85 9.46
CA VAL A 87 -15.14 4.87 9.11
C VAL A 87 -14.10 5.03 10.21
N GLU A 88 -14.47 4.73 11.45
CA GLU A 88 -13.58 4.88 12.61
C GLU A 88 -12.91 3.55 12.97
N PRO A 89 -11.62 3.58 13.37
CA PRO A 89 -10.92 2.39 13.80
C PRO A 89 -11.38 1.95 15.19
N ILE A 90 -11.57 0.65 15.36
CA ILE A 90 -11.90 0.02 16.65
C ILE A 90 -10.67 -0.29 17.50
N ALA A 91 -9.47 -0.26 16.91
CA ALA A 91 -8.20 -0.49 17.59
C ALA A 91 -7.02 0.11 16.81
N TYR A 92 -5.98 0.51 17.54
CA TYR A 92 -4.71 1.02 17.01
C TYR A 92 -3.51 0.32 17.67
N GLY A 93 -2.48 -0.05 16.90
CA GLY A 93 -1.22 -0.55 17.44
C GLY A 93 -0.38 -1.36 16.45
N ASN A 94 0.54 -2.17 16.96
CA ASN A 94 1.31 -3.11 16.14
C ASN A 94 0.65 -4.49 16.21
N VAL A 95 0.40 -5.10 15.06
CA VAL A 95 -0.41 -6.32 14.94
C VAL A 95 0.40 -7.42 14.25
N MET A 96 0.33 -8.63 14.81
CA MET A 96 0.75 -9.86 14.14
C MET A 96 -0.46 -10.48 13.45
N VAL A 97 -0.34 -10.72 12.14
CA VAL A 97 -1.41 -11.26 11.31
C VAL A 97 -1.04 -12.67 10.88
N PRO A 98 -1.78 -13.71 11.29
CA PRO A 98 -1.58 -15.06 10.80
C PRO A 98 -1.83 -15.17 9.30
N GLY A 99 -0.93 -15.83 8.58
CA GLY A 99 -0.97 -15.89 7.11
C GLY A 99 -2.19 -16.59 6.51
N ASP A 100 -2.81 -17.51 7.26
CA ASP A 100 -4.00 -18.28 6.87
C ASP A 100 -5.33 -17.49 7.00
N GLN A 101 -5.29 -16.39 7.76
CA GLN A 101 -6.41 -15.48 7.94
C GLN A 101 -6.46 -14.39 6.87
N ILE A 102 -5.40 -14.21 6.07
CA ILE A 102 -5.32 -13.17 5.05
C ILE A 102 -6.17 -13.57 3.84
N VAL A 103 -7.15 -12.73 3.50
CA VAL A 103 -7.97 -12.87 2.29
C VAL A 103 -7.41 -11.99 1.17
N SER A 104 -6.99 -10.76 1.48
CA SER A 104 -6.41 -9.84 0.50
C SER A 104 -5.32 -8.98 1.12
N PHE A 105 -4.39 -8.56 0.27
CA PHE A 105 -3.29 -7.67 0.60
C PHE A 105 -3.12 -6.66 -0.54
N ALA A 106 -3.40 -5.39 -0.27
CA ALA A 106 -3.33 -4.31 -1.24
C ALA A 106 -2.28 -3.27 -0.81
N VAL A 107 -1.51 -2.79 -1.77
CA VAL A 107 -0.46 -1.77 -1.60
C VAL A 107 -0.85 -0.55 -2.43
N ASP A 108 -0.31 0.62 -2.09
CA ASP A 108 -0.52 1.87 -2.82
C ASP A 108 -2.01 2.27 -2.89
N MET A 109 -2.67 2.24 -1.72
CA MET A 109 -4.05 2.67 -1.58
C MET A 109 -4.15 4.17 -1.92
N PRO A 110 -5.02 4.59 -2.85
CA PRO A 110 -5.32 6.01 -3.02
C PRO A 110 -5.88 6.54 -1.69
N VAL A 111 -5.32 7.65 -1.22
CA VAL A 111 -5.90 8.38 -0.09
C VAL A 111 -7.24 8.90 -0.57
N SER A 112 -8.33 8.29 -0.13
CA SER A 112 -9.67 8.84 -0.33
C SER A 112 -9.84 10.06 0.59
N SER A 113 -9.08 11.11 0.33
CA SER A 113 -9.48 12.46 0.68
C SER A 113 -10.31 12.95 -0.49
N GLU A 114 -11.56 13.32 -0.18
CA GLU A 114 -12.62 13.78 -1.10
C GLU A 114 -13.57 12.68 -1.56
N LEU A 115 -14.67 12.54 -0.81
CA LEU A 115 -15.95 12.16 -1.38
C LEU A 115 -16.20 13.16 -2.52
N ASP A 116 -16.09 12.68 -3.75
CA ASP A 116 -16.47 13.46 -4.92
C ASP A 116 -17.97 13.74 -4.79
N GLU A 117 -18.34 14.96 -4.40
CA GLU A 117 -19.73 15.43 -4.26
C GLU A 117 -20.52 15.36 -5.60
N THR A 118 -19.87 14.88 -6.66
CA THR A 118 -20.39 14.75 -8.02
C THR A 118 -21.35 13.58 -8.24
N GLU A 119 -21.38 12.54 -7.39
CA GLU A 119 -22.34 11.42 -7.56
C GLU A 119 -23.71 11.62 -6.88
N LEU A 120 -23.85 12.57 -5.93
CA LEU A 120 -25.14 12.81 -5.25
C LEU A 120 -26.13 13.67 -6.06
N ASN A 121 -25.70 14.32 -7.14
CA ASN A 121 -26.56 15.13 -8.01
C ASN A 121 -27.13 14.41 -9.23
N GLN A 122 -26.81 13.12 -9.45
CA GLN A 122 -27.32 12.35 -10.60
C GLN A 122 -28.58 11.51 -10.32
N LEU A 123 -29.16 11.61 -9.11
CA LEU A 123 -30.44 10.98 -8.76
C LEU A 123 -31.59 11.99 -8.63
N GLN A 124 -31.68 12.98 -9.53
CA GLN A 124 -32.96 13.66 -9.76
C GLN A 124 -33.78 12.91 -10.80
N PRO A 125 -34.96 12.35 -10.46
CA PRO A 125 -35.86 11.79 -11.46
C PRO A 125 -36.35 12.91 -12.39
N SER A 126 -36.17 12.67 -13.68
CA SER A 126 -36.65 13.47 -14.79
C SER A 126 -38.18 13.61 -14.68
N GLN A 127 -38.65 14.81 -14.32
CA GLN A 127 -40.06 15.16 -14.50
C GLN A 127 -40.31 15.39 -15.99
N THR A 128 -40.69 14.32 -16.70
CA THR A 128 -41.22 14.41 -18.05
C THR A 128 -42.58 15.10 -18.00
N LYS A 129 -42.65 16.28 -18.62
CA LYS A 129 -43.90 16.95 -18.98
C LYS A 129 -44.76 15.99 -19.80
N ASN A 130 -45.95 15.66 -19.32
CA ASN A 130 -47.03 15.14 -20.15
C ASN A 130 -48.19 16.12 -20.08
N ASN A 131 -48.36 16.88 -21.17
CA ASN A 131 -49.63 17.52 -21.51
C ASN A 131 -50.50 16.48 -22.21
N SER A 132 -51.72 16.26 -21.72
CA SER A 132 -52.87 15.81 -22.51
C SER A 132 -54.14 15.83 -21.64
N ASP A 133 -54.90 16.92 -21.68
CA ASP A 133 -56.24 17.02 -22.28
C ASP A 133 -56.79 18.45 -22.14
#